data_AF-A0A2I6S909-F1
#
_entry.id   AF-A0A2I6S909-F1
#
_cell.length_a   1.000
_cell.length_b   1.000
_cell.length_c   1.000
_cell.angle_alpha   90.00
_cell.angle_beta   90.00
_cell.angle_gamma   90.00
#
_symmetry.space_group_name_H-M   'P 1'
#
loop_
_entity.id
_entity.type
_entity.pdbx_description
1 polymer ?
#
loop_
_entity_poly.entity_id
_entity_poly.type
_entity_poly.pdbx_seq_one_letter_code
_entity_poly.pdbx_strand_id
1 'polypeptide(L)'
;MKHRSAGLRGRAFILSAFVGLALSGCANFGLGVPDEQAVQRLAEQRWAAVIAGDAERAYGFLAPSYRAVVGIERYRSRFASAAKRENAEVVATACEAERCRVTVRVEYTAPAFRMKTKSDTHVFETWVREEGRWWLHQRL
;
A
#
# COMPACT_ATOMS: atom_id res chain seq x y z
N MET A 1 -37.59 22.54 67.21
CA MET A 1 -36.11 22.48 67.33
C MET A 1 -35.66 21.09 66.93
N LYS A 2 -34.58 21.02 66.13
CA LYS A 2 -33.89 19.82 65.62
C LYS A 2 -33.73 18.74 66.68
N HIS A 3 -33.84 17.46 66.31
CA HIS A 3 -32.79 16.44 66.52
C HIS A 3 -32.94 15.29 65.50
N ARG A 4 -31.87 15.09 64.72
CA ARG A 4 -31.57 13.95 63.83
C ARG A 4 -31.21 12.72 64.73
N SER A 5 -31.12 11.45 64.35
CA SER A 5 -30.66 10.81 63.11
C SER A 5 -30.90 9.28 63.16
N ALA A 6 -30.88 8.69 61.95
CA ALA A 6 -30.22 7.43 61.57
C ALA A 6 -30.74 6.06 62.07
N GLY A 7 -31.13 5.23 61.08
CA GLY A 7 -31.20 3.79 61.22
C GLY A 7 -31.62 3.07 59.93
N LEU A 8 -31.03 3.38 58.77
CA LEU A 8 -31.27 2.59 57.55
C LEU A 8 -30.36 1.36 57.52
N ARG A 9 -30.91 0.21 57.95
CA ARG A 9 -30.38 -1.13 57.68
C ARG A 9 -31.32 -1.79 56.68
N GLY A 10 -30.81 -2.17 55.51
CA GLY A 10 -31.58 -2.95 54.54
C GLY A 10 -30.90 -3.05 53.19
N ARG A 11 -30.09 -4.09 53.02
CA ARG A 11 -29.41 -4.48 51.77
C ARG A 11 -30.40 -5.12 50.78
N ALA A 12 -30.14 -4.90 49.48
CA ALA A 12 -30.42 -5.73 48.29
C ALA A 12 -30.91 -4.82 47.14
N PHE A 13 -30.04 -4.18 46.35
CA PHE A 13 -29.26 -4.76 45.23
C PHE A 13 -30.11 -5.58 44.23
N ILE A 14 -30.89 -4.89 43.39
CA ILE A 14 -31.22 -5.37 42.03
C ILE A 14 -31.21 -4.14 41.10
N LEU A 15 -30.03 -3.76 40.61
CA LEU A 15 -29.89 -2.85 39.47
C LEU A 15 -29.90 -3.72 38.21
N SER A 16 -31.05 -3.80 37.54
CA SER A 16 -31.17 -4.43 36.23
C SER A 16 -30.42 -3.58 35.19
N ALA A 17 -29.31 -4.13 34.69
CA ALA A 17 -28.51 -3.57 33.62
C ALA A 17 -29.21 -3.81 32.27
N PHE A 18 -29.75 -2.76 31.66
CA PHE A 18 -30.08 -2.74 30.23
C PHE A 18 -28.91 -2.11 29.47
N VAL A 19 -27.98 -2.98 29.04
CA VAL A 19 -26.91 -2.63 28.11
C VAL A 19 -27.52 -2.62 26.71
N GLY A 20 -27.78 -1.42 26.18
CA GLY A 20 -28.19 -1.23 24.79
C GLY A 20 -26.98 -1.28 23.85
N LEU A 21 -26.88 -2.33 23.04
CA LEU A 21 -26.06 -2.41 21.84
C LEU A 21 -26.62 -1.47 20.76
N ALA A 22 -25.78 -0.57 20.21
CA ALA A 22 -25.83 0.06 18.87
C ALA A 22 -24.97 1.34 18.93
N LEU A 23 -23.95 1.64 18.12
CA LEU A 23 -23.55 1.18 16.79
C LEU A 23 -22.00 1.15 16.71
N SER A 24 -21.38 0.01 16.46
CA SER A 24 -20.00 -0.03 15.95
C SER A 24 -20.04 0.01 14.42
N GLY A 25 -20.41 1.17 13.90
CA GLY A 25 -20.36 1.50 12.48
C GLY A 25 -19.34 2.60 12.25
N CYS A 26 -18.10 2.43 12.73
CA CYS A 26 -16.99 3.22 12.19
C CYS A 26 -16.78 2.72 10.76
N ALA A 27 -17.52 3.32 9.83
CA ALA A 27 -17.11 3.38 8.45
C ALA A 27 -15.65 3.82 8.49
N ASN A 28 -14.76 2.91 8.09
CA ASN A 28 -13.32 3.10 8.07
C ASN A 28 -12.97 4.09 6.96
N PHE A 29 -13.43 5.34 7.11
CA PHE A 29 -12.92 6.52 6.42
C PHE A 29 -11.57 6.87 7.05
N GLY A 30 -10.63 5.93 6.96
CA GLY A 30 -9.22 6.24 6.98
C GLY A 30 -8.91 6.98 5.69
N LEU A 31 -9.14 8.29 5.73
CA LEU A 31 -8.60 9.36 4.90
C LEU A 31 -7.47 8.87 3.99
N GLY A 32 -7.54 8.99 2.66
CA GLY A 32 -6.60 8.36 1.71
C GLY A 32 -5.10 8.69 1.85
N VAL A 33 -4.70 9.58 2.76
CA VAL A 33 -3.31 10.04 2.94
C VAL A 33 -2.35 8.96 3.49
N PRO A 34 -2.68 8.13 4.51
CA PRO A 34 -1.79 7.09 5.01
C PRO A 34 -1.55 5.98 3.98
N ASP A 35 -2.57 5.63 3.20
CA ASP A 35 -2.45 4.63 2.14
C ASP A 35 -1.63 5.17 0.96
N GLU A 36 -1.84 6.43 0.56
CA GLU A 36 -1.01 7.09 -0.46
C GLU A 36 0.47 7.08 -0.08
N GLN A 37 0.80 7.51 1.14
CA GLN A 37 2.19 7.51 1.61
C GLN A 37 2.75 6.09 1.76
N ALA A 38 1.94 5.12 2.19
CA ALA A 38 2.37 3.73 2.31
C ALA A 38 2.68 3.13 0.93
N VAL A 39 1.79 3.29 -0.03
CA VAL A 39 1.97 2.78 -1.40
C VAL A 39 3.08 3.52 -2.13
N GLN A 40 3.23 4.83 -1.93
CA GLN A 40 4.36 5.59 -2.44
C GLN A 40 5.69 4.97 -1.98
N ARG A 41 5.87 4.72 -0.68
CA ARG A 41 7.10 4.10 -0.15
C ARG A 41 7.34 2.69 -0.70
N LEU A 42 6.28 1.89 -0.89
CA LEU A 42 6.40 0.57 -1.50
C LEU A 42 6.84 0.67 -2.97
N ALA A 43 6.29 1.62 -3.72
CA ALA A 43 6.68 1.87 -5.10
C ALA A 43 8.13 2.34 -5.20
N GLU A 44 8.56 3.26 -4.34
CA GLU A 44 9.96 3.73 -4.25
C GLU A 44 10.92 2.56 -3.98
N GLN A 45 10.62 1.71 -2.98
CA GLN A 45 11.45 0.55 -2.66
C GLN A 45 11.50 -0.48 -3.79
N ARG A 46 10.38 -0.70 -4.47
CA ARG A 46 10.30 -1.57 -5.63
C ARG A 46 11.16 -1.05 -6.77
N TRP A 47 11.08 0.25 -7.07
CA TRP A 47 11.89 0.88 -8.11
C TRP A 47 13.38 0.89 -7.77
N ALA A 48 13.75 1.05 -6.50
CA ALA A 48 15.12 0.87 -6.05
C ALA A 48 15.63 -0.54 -6.37
N ALA A 49 14.83 -1.58 -6.11
CA ALA A 49 15.17 -2.95 -6.49
C ALA A 49 15.27 -3.12 -8.02
N VAL A 50 14.38 -2.48 -8.78
CA VAL A 50 14.43 -2.49 -10.25
C VAL A 50 15.72 -1.87 -10.80
N ILE A 51 16.11 -0.70 -10.29
CA ILE A 51 17.32 0.01 -10.71
C ILE A 51 18.57 -0.78 -10.31
N ALA A 52 18.57 -1.41 -9.14
CA ALA A 52 19.65 -2.27 -8.67
C ALA A 52 19.77 -3.61 -9.42
N GLY A 53 18.81 -3.94 -10.30
CA GLY A 53 18.77 -5.24 -10.97
C GLY A 53 18.32 -6.39 -10.07
N ASP A 54 17.80 -6.10 -8.88
CA ASP A 54 17.35 -7.09 -7.90
C ASP A 54 15.92 -7.55 -8.23
N ALA A 55 15.85 -8.51 -9.15
CA ALA A 55 14.59 -9.07 -9.60
C ALA A 55 13.83 -9.83 -8.51
N GLU A 56 14.52 -10.47 -7.55
CA GLU A 56 13.86 -11.21 -6.47
C GLU A 56 13.14 -10.24 -5.53
N ARG A 57 13.82 -9.19 -5.11
CA ARG A 57 13.21 -8.16 -4.27
C ARG A 57 12.06 -7.47 -4.98
N ALA A 58 12.23 -7.10 -6.26
CA ALA A 58 11.15 -6.50 -7.04
C ALA A 58 9.94 -7.43 -7.22
N TYR A 59 10.17 -8.74 -7.40
CA TYR A 59 9.13 -9.76 -7.49
C TYR A 59 8.33 -9.91 -6.18
N GLY A 60 8.98 -9.66 -5.03
CA GLY A 60 8.34 -9.63 -3.72
C GLY A 60 7.21 -8.61 -3.57
N PHE A 61 7.16 -7.57 -4.40
CA PHE A 61 6.09 -6.57 -4.38
C PHE A 61 4.85 -6.95 -5.19
N LEU A 62 4.92 -8.00 -6.03
CA LEU A 62 3.81 -8.42 -6.88
C LEU A 62 2.69 -9.07 -6.07
N ALA A 63 1.45 -9.00 -6.55
CA ALA A 63 0.34 -9.71 -5.93
C ALA A 63 0.59 -11.22 -5.84
N PRO A 64 0.27 -11.89 -4.71
CA PRO A 64 0.35 -13.34 -4.58
C PRO A 64 -0.37 -14.08 -5.71
N SER A 65 -1.55 -13.57 -6.11
CA SER A 65 -2.35 -14.06 -7.23
C SER A 65 -1.57 -14.11 -8.55
N TYR A 66 -0.77 -13.07 -8.84
CA TYR A 66 0.10 -13.03 -10.02
C TYR A 66 1.29 -13.99 -9.88
N ARG A 67 1.94 -14.04 -8.70
CA ARG A 67 3.09 -14.93 -8.46
C ARG A 67 2.74 -16.40 -8.53
N ALA A 68 1.49 -16.76 -8.21
CA ALA A 68 1.00 -18.14 -8.33
C ALA A 68 1.05 -18.68 -9.76
N VAL A 69 1.03 -17.80 -10.77
CA VAL A 69 0.98 -18.18 -12.20
C VAL A 69 2.20 -17.72 -13.00
N VAL A 70 2.93 -16.71 -12.53
CA VAL A 70 4.18 -16.23 -13.15
C VAL A 70 5.36 -16.46 -12.21
N GLY A 71 6.19 -17.44 -12.52
CA GLY A 71 7.42 -17.72 -11.78
C GLY A 71 8.50 -16.64 -11.93
N ILE A 72 9.44 -16.60 -10.97
CA ILE A 72 10.52 -15.61 -10.90
C ILE A 72 11.39 -15.59 -12.17
N GLU A 73 11.69 -16.74 -12.78
CA GLU A 73 12.50 -16.81 -14.00
C GLU A 73 11.85 -16.05 -15.17
N ARG A 74 10.54 -16.19 -15.33
CA ARG A 74 9.80 -15.45 -16.36
C ARG A 74 9.79 -13.95 -16.05
N TYR A 75 9.69 -13.58 -14.78
CA TYR A 75 9.71 -12.18 -14.35
C TYR A 75 11.08 -11.51 -14.58
N ARG A 76 12.18 -12.24 -14.30
CA ARG A 76 13.57 -11.77 -14.49
C ARG A 76 13.84 -11.29 -15.92
N SER A 77 13.22 -11.92 -16.92
CA SER A 77 13.37 -11.48 -18.33
C SER A 77 12.97 -10.01 -18.56
N ARG A 78 12.11 -9.42 -17.71
CA ARG A 78 11.71 -8.00 -17.78
C ARG A 78 12.81 -7.02 -17.36
N PHE A 79 13.90 -7.52 -16.79
CA PHE A 79 15.08 -6.73 -16.42
C PHE A 79 16.07 -6.65 -17.58
N ALA A 80 15.99 -7.57 -18.54
CA ALA A 80 16.78 -7.53 -19.76
C ALA A 80 16.21 -6.46 -20.71
N SER A 81 16.74 -5.24 -20.61
CA SER A 81 16.42 -4.12 -21.48
C SER A 81 17.70 -3.55 -22.09
N ALA A 82 17.67 -3.25 -23.39
CA ALA A 82 18.78 -2.55 -24.06
C ALA A 82 18.97 -1.11 -23.54
N ALA A 83 17.89 -0.50 -23.02
CA ALA A 83 17.93 0.78 -22.32
C ALA A 83 18.10 0.57 -20.82
N LYS A 84 19.15 1.17 -20.24
CA LYS A 84 19.41 1.13 -18.81
C LYS A 84 18.50 2.15 -18.11
N ARG A 85 17.83 1.71 -17.06
CA ARG A 85 17.09 2.59 -16.13
C ARG A 85 18.11 3.21 -15.18
N GLU A 86 18.22 4.53 -15.17
CA GLU A 86 19.19 5.26 -14.33
C GLU A 86 18.54 5.76 -13.04
N ASN A 87 17.30 6.23 -13.13
CA ASN A 87 16.57 6.78 -12.00
C ASN A 87 15.07 6.50 -12.13
N ALA A 88 14.36 6.50 -11.00
CA ALA A 88 12.91 6.43 -10.95
C ALA A 88 12.40 7.22 -9.75
N GLU A 89 11.47 8.13 -10.00
CA GLU A 89 10.90 9.04 -9.01
C GLU A 89 9.39 8.86 -8.98
N VAL A 90 8.82 8.59 -7.79
CA VAL A 90 7.36 8.61 -7.63
C VAL A 90 6.89 10.06 -7.61
N VAL A 91 6.18 10.47 -8.66
CA VAL A 91 5.76 11.86 -8.85
C VAL A 91 4.30 12.10 -8.46
N ALA A 92 3.49 11.05 -8.36
CA ALA A 92 2.13 11.13 -7.85
C ALA A 92 1.66 9.78 -7.32
N THR A 93 0.86 9.80 -6.25
CA THR A 93 0.09 8.66 -5.77
C THR A 93 -1.33 9.12 -5.46
N ALA A 94 -2.33 8.38 -5.94
CA ALA A 94 -3.73 8.65 -5.67
C ALA A 94 -4.42 7.34 -5.27
N CYS A 95 -5.04 7.32 -4.10
CA CYS A 95 -5.69 6.12 -3.57
C CYS A 95 -7.21 6.25 -3.51
N GLU A 96 -7.86 5.15 -3.91
CA GLU A 96 -9.26 4.82 -3.66
C GLU A 96 -9.29 3.57 -2.74
N ALA A 97 -10.47 3.21 -2.22
CA ALA A 97 -10.63 2.23 -1.12
C ALA A 97 -9.67 1.03 -1.13
N GLU A 98 -9.62 0.25 -2.21
CA GLU A 98 -8.79 -0.96 -2.33
C GLU A 98 -7.78 -0.87 -3.49
N ARG A 99 -7.57 0.35 -4.03
CA ARG A 99 -6.79 0.56 -5.24
C ARG A 99 -6.07 1.89 -5.23
N CYS A 100 -4.77 1.87 -5.44
CA CYS A 100 -3.98 3.08 -5.66
C CYS A 100 -3.39 3.12 -7.07
N ARG A 101 -3.32 4.32 -7.63
CA ARG A 101 -2.60 4.61 -8.88
C ARG A 101 -1.34 5.39 -8.53
N VAL A 102 -0.19 4.90 -8.97
CA VAL A 102 1.11 5.55 -8.78
C VAL A 102 1.67 5.92 -10.13
N THR A 103 2.14 7.16 -10.26
CA THR A 103 2.85 7.64 -11.43
C THR A 103 4.33 7.75 -11.10
N VAL A 104 5.17 7.12 -11.90
CA VAL A 104 6.63 7.12 -11.71
C VAL A 104 7.30 7.69 -12.94
N ARG A 105 8.09 8.76 -12.76
CA ARG A 105 8.99 9.25 -13.81
C ARG A 105 10.23 8.38 -13.82
N VAL A 106 10.53 7.73 -14.94
CA VAL A 106 11.67 6.83 -15.09
C VAL A 106 12.61 7.39 -16.14
N GLU A 107 13.88 7.55 -15.76
CA GLU A 107 14.93 8.03 -16.64
C GLU A 107 15.71 6.86 -17.23
N TYR A 108 15.91 6.91 -18.53
CA TYR A 108 16.62 5.90 -19.30
C TYR A 108 17.85 6.49 -19.96
N THR A 109 18.88 5.66 -20.08
CA THR A 109 20.00 5.89 -20.98
C THR A 109 20.07 4.74 -21.97
N ALA A 110 20.03 5.05 -23.26
CA ALA A 110 20.17 4.08 -24.33
C ALA A 110 21.40 4.40 -25.20
N PRO A 111 22.14 3.38 -25.67
CA PRO A 111 23.15 3.57 -26.69
C PRO A 111 22.47 3.88 -28.03
N ALA A 112 22.79 5.01 -28.64
CA ALA A 112 22.30 5.42 -29.97
C ALA A 112 23.48 5.94 -30.79
N PHE A 113 23.82 5.28 -31.91
CA PHE A 113 24.86 5.71 -32.87
C PHE A 113 26.13 6.32 -32.23
N ARG A 114 26.86 5.53 -31.43
CA ARG A 114 28.07 5.92 -30.67
C ARG A 114 27.87 7.00 -29.59
N MET A 115 26.65 7.49 -29.37
CA MET A 115 26.30 8.44 -28.32
C MET A 115 25.36 7.79 -27.27
N LYS A 116 25.30 8.39 -26.08
CA LYS A 116 24.31 8.04 -25.05
C LYS A 116 23.19 9.06 -25.10
N THR A 117 21.97 8.61 -25.35
CA THR A 117 20.78 9.48 -25.30
C THR A 117 20.06 9.27 -23.98
N LYS A 118 19.75 10.37 -23.29
CA LYS A 118 18.89 10.37 -22.10
C LYS A 118 17.45 10.66 -22.52
N SER A 119 16.51 9.95 -21.93
CA SER A 119 15.08 10.22 -22.06
C SER A 119 14.38 9.85 -20.76
N ASP A 120 13.23 10.46 -20.49
CA ASP A 120 12.35 10.06 -19.41
C ASP A 120 10.96 9.65 -19.93
N THR A 121 10.26 8.85 -19.14
CA THR A 121 8.88 8.47 -19.40
C THR A 121 8.10 8.33 -18.10
N HIS A 122 6.77 8.35 -18.18
CA HIS A 122 5.92 8.07 -17.04
C HIS A 122 5.41 6.63 -17.10
N VAL A 123 5.68 5.88 -16.03
CA VAL A 123 5.14 4.54 -15.81
C VAL A 123 3.98 4.65 -14.83
N PHE A 124 2.84 4.07 -15.20
CA PHE A 124 1.65 4.04 -14.38
C PHE A 124 1.51 2.66 -13.74
N GLU A 125 1.53 2.63 -12.41
CA GLU A 125 1.33 1.43 -11.62
C GLU A 125 -0.04 1.43 -10.98
N THR A 126 -0.60 0.23 -10.86
CA THR A 126 -1.81 -0.01 -10.08
C THR A 126 -1.46 -0.89 -8.91
N TRP A 127 -1.71 -0.42 -7.70
CA TRP A 127 -1.54 -1.16 -6.48
C TRP A 127 -2.92 -1.56 -5.96
N VAL A 128 -3.06 -2.79 -5.51
CA VAL A 128 -4.31 -3.35 -4.99
C VAL A 128 -4.09 -3.90 -3.60
N ARG A 129 -5.13 -3.84 -2.76
CA ARG A 129 -5.07 -4.42 -1.42
C ARG A 129 -5.61 -5.84 -1.47
N GLU A 130 -4.75 -6.81 -1.12
CA GLU A 130 -5.11 -8.21 -0.95
C GLU A 130 -4.68 -8.63 0.46
N GLU A 131 -5.62 -9.22 1.22
CA GLU A 131 -5.38 -9.68 2.60
C GLU A 131 -4.82 -8.59 3.53
N GLY A 132 -5.33 -7.36 3.38
CA GLY A 132 -4.91 -6.21 4.19
C GLY A 132 -3.52 -5.67 3.85
N ARG A 133 -2.88 -6.13 2.76
CA ARG A 133 -1.57 -5.67 2.30
C ARG A 133 -1.65 -5.12 0.89
N TRP A 134 -0.84 -4.10 0.61
CA TRP A 134 -0.72 -3.51 -0.72
C TRP A 134 0.25 -4.31 -1.60
N TRP A 135 -0.19 -4.59 -2.82
CA TRP A 135 0.58 -5.32 -3.82
C TRP A 135 0.52 -4.65 -5.18
N LEU A 136 1.60 -4.74 -5.96
CA LEU A 136 1.61 -4.31 -7.34
C LEU A 136 0.77 -5.28 -8.19
N HIS A 137 -0.30 -4.76 -8.77
CA HIS A 137 -1.09 -5.47 -9.75
C HIS A 137 -0.34 -5.54 -11.08
N GLN A 138 -0.31 -6.73 -11.68
CA GLN A 138 0.24 -6.97 -13.00
C GLN A 138 -0.82 -7.67 -13.84
N ARG A 139 -0.96 -7.21 -15.08
CA ARG A 139 -1.74 -7.94 -16.09
C ARG A 139 -0.96 -9.20 -16.50
N LEU A 140 -1.66 -10.31 -16.62
CA LEU A 140 -1.12 -11.59 -17.11
C LEU A 140 -0.83 -11.54 -18.61
#